data_AF-A0A7R9JHL6-F1
#
_entry.id   AF-A0A7R9JHL6-F1
#
_cell.length_a   1.000
_cell.length_b   1.000
_cell.length_c   1.000
_cell.angle_alpha   90.00
_cell.angle_beta   90.00
_cell.angle_gamma   90.00
#
_symmetry.space_group_name_H-M   'P 1'
#
loop_
_entity.id
_entity.type
_entity.pdbx_description
1 polymer ?
#
loop_
_entity_poly.entity_id
_entity_poly.type
_entity_poly.pdbx_seq_one_letter_code
_entity_poly.pdbx_strand_id
1 'polypeptide(L)'
;SVSSGAYMQAQAESKIHNKGHVDQEEGNSKADRREERRKKAAGGKTGGGVQGRETKTKSTKKKYHRGKTTAEDSDDEDAPPNKGRGSKGLVGGGKLELVTVSDIREVLRQVESLRDEELEELVDEIAAHLHPTINKSALTTAQSLFESTLSARAHDRRKTHGELQDKLNALLTNVRLFEKGLKQFESKDTQQQLVKYLLKTLCTEITNEIFAYVAAENMIQYDQDKEITAEVELEDVNPHLRGGRVENHLGKTTPGSPDRDSNLYLPVLSSRAQHDKRVRTRIANEAPNNATEPLQKLHKCLTGSSVDDYLACVEVALGTGICDMTLRKLDKRKERPMVHSHRQALLEQLSTCTDPALVLHLASLLLFQTVSQTMLHASGRFVSNILTHLASHLTADTFNSLQRYHDLVLKLLSSGEESDGRAEIMQALESKMSEIKEIAITFKKKSVSEKQ
;
A
#
# COMPACT_ATOMS: atom_id res chain seq x y z
N SER A 1 24.92 -14.04 -17.60
CA SER A 1 24.35 -12.68 -17.81
C SER A 1 23.85 -12.11 -16.47
N VAL A 2 23.73 -10.79 -16.33
CA VAL A 2 23.13 -10.18 -15.12
C VAL A 2 21.67 -10.64 -14.93
N SER A 3 20.96 -10.93 -16.03
CA SER A 3 19.59 -11.47 -16.03
C SER A 3 19.47 -12.91 -15.54
N SER A 4 20.53 -13.72 -15.58
CA SER A 4 20.53 -15.12 -15.13
C SER A 4 20.96 -15.31 -13.67
N GLY A 5 21.21 -14.21 -12.93
CA GLY A 5 21.59 -14.27 -11.52
C GLY A 5 23.04 -14.71 -11.24
N ALA A 6 23.78 -15.21 -12.23
CA ALA A 6 25.17 -15.67 -12.08
C ALA A 6 26.12 -14.61 -11.49
N TYR A 7 25.94 -13.33 -11.86
CA TYR A 7 26.73 -12.22 -11.31
C TYR A 7 26.39 -11.96 -9.83
N MET A 8 25.11 -12.08 -9.45
CA MET A 8 24.66 -11.91 -8.05
C MET A 8 25.17 -13.06 -7.18
N GLN A 9 25.14 -14.29 -7.69
CA GLN A 9 25.66 -15.47 -7.00
C GLN A 9 27.17 -15.36 -6.79
N ALA A 10 27.94 -14.95 -7.80
CA ALA A 10 29.38 -14.74 -7.66
C ALA A 10 29.75 -13.60 -6.69
N GLN A 11 28.96 -12.52 -6.62
CA GLN A 11 29.15 -11.48 -5.59
C GLN A 11 28.80 -11.97 -4.17
N ALA A 12 27.76 -12.81 -4.03
CA ALA A 12 27.41 -13.41 -2.75
C ALA A 12 28.50 -14.38 -2.28
N GLU A 13 28.98 -15.23 -3.17
CA GLU A 13 30.06 -16.19 -2.93
C GLU A 13 31.39 -15.49 -2.62
N SER A 14 31.75 -14.39 -3.29
CA SER A 14 32.98 -13.64 -2.97
C SER A 14 32.93 -12.95 -1.60
N LYS A 15 31.75 -12.46 -1.18
CA LYS A 15 31.52 -11.91 0.17
C LYS A 15 31.53 -12.97 1.25
N ILE A 16 31.14 -14.21 0.94
CA ILE A 16 31.22 -15.36 1.84
C ILE A 16 32.68 -15.85 1.93
N HIS A 17 33.41 -15.90 0.82
CA HIS A 17 34.82 -16.32 0.79
C HIS A 17 35.75 -15.32 1.50
N ASN A 18 35.49 -14.00 1.40
CA ASN A 18 36.20 -12.99 2.17
C ASN A 18 35.87 -12.99 3.68
N LYS A 19 34.84 -13.72 4.12
CA LYS A 19 34.49 -13.87 5.54
C LYS A 19 35.26 -15.00 6.23
N GLY A 20 35.97 -15.83 5.47
CA GLY A 20 36.83 -16.90 5.98
C GLY A 20 38.27 -16.49 6.30
N HIS A 21 38.64 -15.22 6.05
CA HIS A 21 40.00 -14.72 6.28
C HIS A 21 40.03 -13.31 6.89
N VAL A 22 39.23 -13.07 7.94
CA VAL A 22 39.36 -11.88 8.79
C VAL A 22 39.08 -12.25 10.25
N ASP A 23 40.03 -12.94 10.86
CA ASP A 23 40.24 -12.93 12.32
C ASP A 23 41.67 -12.43 12.58
N GLN A 24 41.92 -11.17 12.21
CA GLN A 24 42.96 -10.27 12.73
C GLN A 24 42.97 -9.00 11.88
N GLU A 25 42.23 -7.96 12.30
CA GLU A 25 42.56 -6.52 12.17
C GLU A 25 41.32 -5.67 12.55
N GLU A 26 41.01 -5.63 13.86
CA GLU A 26 40.18 -4.54 14.39
C GLU A 26 41.05 -3.28 14.53
N GLY A 27 40.92 -2.33 13.61
CA GLY A 27 41.59 -1.05 13.80
C GLY A 27 41.53 -0.01 12.69
N ASN A 28 40.36 0.38 12.15
CA ASN A 28 40.28 1.74 11.55
C ASN A 28 38.90 2.41 11.34
N SER A 29 37.77 1.84 11.74
CA SER A 29 36.44 2.40 11.41
C SER A 29 35.96 3.58 12.29
N LYS A 30 36.88 4.26 13.01
CA LYS A 30 36.56 5.45 13.83
C LYS A 30 37.02 6.79 13.22
N ALA A 31 37.77 6.79 12.13
CA ALA A 31 38.26 8.02 11.50
C ALA A 31 37.18 8.73 10.67
N ASP A 32 36.31 8.00 9.98
CA ASP A 32 35.33 8.60 9.04
C ASP A 32 34.21 9.42 9.69
N ARG A 33 33.80 9.08 10.92
CA ARG A 33 32.77 9.86 11.64
C ARG A 33 33.29 11.20 12.19
N ARG A 34 34.61 11.41 12.23
CA ARG A 34 35.25 12.61 12.79
C ARG A 34 35.52 13.69 11.73
N GLU A 35 35.76 13.28 10.48
CA GLU A 35 36.00 14.18 9.34
C GLU A 35 34.71 14.91 8.91
N GLU A 36 33.58 14.21 8.90
CA GLU A 36 32.29 14.74 8.42
C GLU A 36 31.69 15.83 9.36
N ARG A 37 32.02 15.80 10.66
CA ARG A 37 31.63 16.86 11.62
C ARG A 37 32.50 18.12 11.52
N ARG A 38 33.69 18.06 10.91
CA ARG A 38 34.60 19.22 10.79
C ARG A 38 34.23 20.16 9.64
N LYS A 39 33.43 19.72 8.67
CA LYS A 39 32.98 20.56 7.54
C LYS A 39 31.73 21.41 7.82
N LYS A 40 30.99 21.17 8.90
CA LYS A 40 29.79 21.95 9.28
C LYS A 40 30.04 23.11 10.26
N ALA A 41 31.30 23.37 10.62
CA ALA A 41 31.66 24.40 11.61
C ALA A 41 32.49 25.58 11.04
N ALA A 42 32.64 25.69 9.70
CA ALA A 42 33.45 26.73 9.05
C ALA A 42 32.62 27.84 8.38
N GLY A 43 31.53 28.28 9.02
CA GLY A 43 30.69 29.36 8.50
C GLY A 43 29.91 30.08 9.59
N GLY A 44 30.53 31.07 10.24
CA GLY A 44 29.84 31.98 11.14
C GLY A 44 30.74 32.65 12.20
N LYS A 45 31.32 33.80 11.86
CA LYS A 45 31.63 34.88 12.82
C LYS A 45 30.28 35.30 13.45
N THR A 46 30.09 35.58 14.74
CA THR A 46 30.65 36.67 15.56
C THR A 46 30.08 36.55 17.00
N GLY A 47 30.91 36.72 18.05
CA GLY A 47 30.54 37.09 19.44
C GLY A 47 29.77 36.05 20.28
N GLY A 48 30.22 35.53 21.43
CA GLY A 48 31.10 36.09 22.44
C GLY A 48 30.29 36.47 23.70
N GLY A 49 29.85 35.48 24.49
CA GLY A 49 29.10 35.69 25.73
C GLY A 49 29.36 34.55 26.73
N VAL A 50 30.02 34.89 27.83
CA VAL A 50 30.63 34.05 28.86
C VAL A 50 29.58 33.60 29.88
N GLN A 51 29.57 32.31 30.27
CA GLN A 51 29.43 31.85 31.67
C GLN A 51 29.28 30.32 31.78
N GLY A 52 30.12 29.70 32.62
CA GLY A 52 29.59 28.81 33.66
C GLY A 52 29.73 27.29 33.52
N ARG A 53 30.90 26.80 33.94
CA ARG A 53 31.08 25.70 34.91
C ARG A 53 31.21 24.25 34.40
N GLU A 54 32.39 23.72 34.71
CA GLU A 54 32.92 22.39 34.48
C GLU A 54 32.17 21.29 35.26
N THR A 55 32.04 20.09 34.69
CA THR A 55 32.26 18.83 35.43
C THR A 55 32.82 17.76 34.49
N LYS A 56 34.03 17.30 34.78
CA LYS A 56 34.63 16.07 34.26
C LYS A 56 34.26 14.93 35.21
N THR A 57 33.78 13.79 34.70
CA THR A 57 34.01 12.49 35.34
C THR A 57 34.23 11.41 34.29
N LYS A 58 35.30 10.62 34.52
CA LYS A 58 35.83 9.56 33.65
C LYS A 58 35.00 8.28 33.84
N SER A 59 34.57 7.64 32.76
CA SER A 59 34.00 6.29 32.82
C SER A 59 35.10 5.24 32.69
N THR A 60 35.10 4.30 33.63
CA THR A 60 36.12 3.30 33.92
C THR A 60 35.90 2.01 33.13
N LYS A 61 37.00 1.49 32.59
CA LYS A 61 37.13 0.20 31.89
C LYS A 61 36.95 -0.95 32.88
N LYS A 62 35.98 -1.85 32.67
CA LYS A 62 35.90 -3.14 33.37
C LYS A 62 36.16 -4.30 32.41
N LYS A 63 37.12 -5.15 32.82
CA LYS A 63 37.43 -6.50 32.33
C LYS A 63 36.45 -7.52 32.96
N TYR A 64 36.65 -8.81 32.66
CA TYR A 64 35.90 -10.05 33.00
C TYR A 64 34.94 -10.47 31.87
N HIS A 65 34.89 -11.72 31.37
CA HIS A 65 35.39 -12.99 31.87
C HIS A 65 35.66 -13.98 30.71
N ARG A 66 36.70 -14.81 30.87
CA ARG A 66 37.07 -15.98 30.06
C ARG A 66 36.84 -17.25 30.89
N GLY A 67 36.45 -18.35 30.22
CA GLY A 67 36.47 -19.75 30.69
C GLY A 67 35.06 -20.35 30.84
N LYS A 68 34.78 -21.63 30.57
CA LYS A 68 35.54 -22.82 30.13
C LYS A 68 34.55 -24.00 30.14
N THR A 69 34.66 -24.98 29.21
CA THR A 69 34.46 -26.47 29.32
C THR A 69 34.12 -27.04 27.92
N THR A 70 34.96 -27.80 27.20
CA THR A 70 35.42 -29.22 27.31
C THR A 70 34.37 -30.31 26.98
N ALA A 71 34.61 -31.01 25.85
CA ALA A 71 34.39 -32.45 25.53
C ALA A 71 34.50 -32.54 23.97
N GLU A 72 35.55 -33.11 23.35
CA GLU A 72 35.76 -34.55 23.04
C GLU A 72 34.48 -35.20 22.46
N ASP A 73 34.41 -35.98 21.38
CA ASP A 73 35.23 -36.48 20.27
C ASP A 73 34.29 -37.55 19.63
N SER A 74 33.95 -37.52 18.33
CA SER A 74 33.30 -38.68 17.65
C SER A 74 33.06 -38.43 16.15
N ASP A 75 33.96 -39.03 15.37
CA ASP A 75 33.86 -39.78 14.12
C ASP A 75 32.78 -39.57 13.03
N ASP A 76 33.25 -39.94 11.84
CA ASP A 76 32.95 -39.53 10.47
C ASP A 76 31.80 -40.28 9.75
N GLU A 77 31.47 -39.73 8.58
CA GLU A 77 30.85 -40.33 7.38
C GLU A 77 29.32 -40.28 7.11
N ASP A 78 29.06 -39.72 5.91
CA ASP A 78 28.06 -40.06 4.90
C ASP A 78 26.72 -39.28 4.80
N ALA A 79 26.73 -38.20 4.01
CA ALA A 79 25.57 -37.74 3.23
C ALA A 79 26.01 -37.04 1.92
N PRO A 80 25.32 -37.27 0.79
CA PRO A 80 25.90 -37.19 -0.56
C PRO A 80 26.00 -35.76 -1.12
N PRO A 81 26.93 -35.48 -2.06
CA PRO A 81 27.00 -34.19 -2.72
C PRO A 81 25.91 -34.07 -3.79
N ASN A 82 24.97 -33.16 -3.53
CA ASN A 82 23.95 -32.75 -4.49
C ASN A 82 24.62 -32.05 -5.69
N LYS A 83 24.67 -32.73 -6.84
CA LYS A 83 25.18 -32.22 -8.11
C LYS A 83 24.26 -31.12 -8.66
N GLY A 84 24.52 -29.88 -8.28
CA GLY A 84 23.95 -28.68 -8.90
C GLY A 84 24.83 -28.17 -10.05
N ARG A 85 24.48 -28.53 -11.29
CA ARG A 85 25.01 -27.92 -12.53
C ARG A 85 24.80 -26.41 -12.50
N GLY A 86 25.89 -25.65 -12.53
CA GLY A 86 25.81 -24.18 -12.67
C GLY A 86 27.15 -23.42 -12.73
N SER A 87 28.30 -24.07 -12.52
CA SER A 87 29.62 -23.40 -12.48
C SER A 87 30.24 -23.16 -13.87
N LYS A 88 29.50 -22.55 -14.80
CA LYS A 88 30.01 -22.30 -16.17
C LYS A 88 30.79 -20.97 -16.35
N GLY A 89 31.19 -20.30 -15.27
CA GLY A 89 31.86 -18.97 -15.36
C GLY A 89 32.97 -18.71 -14.34
N LEU A 90 33.48 -19.75 -13.68
CA LEU A 90 34.60 -19.67 -12.73
C LEU A 90 35.78 -20.47 -13.30
N VAL A 91 36.85 -19.77 -13.69
CA VAL A 91 38.11 -20.37 -14.12
C VAL A 91 39.20 -20.00 -13.10
N GLY A 92 40.11 -20.95 -12.85
CA GLY A 92 41.27 -20.92 -11.94
C GLY A 92 41.52 -19.61 -11.17
N GLY A 93 41.23 -19.61 -9.87
CA GLY A 93 41.58 -18.52 -8.95
C GLY A 93 40.44 -17.55 -8.59
N GLY A 94 39.17 -17.95 -8.75
CA GLY A 94 38.03 -17.22 -8.19
C GLY A 94 37.66 -15.91 -8.90
N LYS A 95 38.17 -15.67 -10.12
CA LYS A 95 37.79 -14.51 -10.93
C LYS A 95 36.57 -14.85 -11.79
N LEU A 96 35.54 -14.02 -11.68
CA LEU A 96 34.34 -14.10 -12.52
C LEU A 96 34.68 -13.72 -13.95
N GLU A 97 34.36 -14.60 -14.90
CA GLU A 97 34.54 -14.38 -16.34
C GLU A 97 33.16 -14.29 -17.00
N LEU A 98 32.88 -13.18 -17.70
CA LEU A 98 31.61 -12.96 -18.39
C LEU A 98 31.70 -13.23 -19.89
N VAL A 99 32.91 -13.13 -20.46
CA VAL A 99 33.20 -13.42 -21.87
C VAL A 99 34.45 -14.28 -21.90
N THR A 100 34.35 -15.44 -22.53
CA THR A 100 35.44 -16.39 -22.69
C THR A 100 36.20 -16.17 -24.00
N VAL A 101 37.43 -16.68 -24.09
CA VAL A 101 38.21 -16.68 -25.34
C VAL A 101 37.44 -17.42 -26.46
N SER A 102 36.68 -18.45 -26.12
CA SER A 102 35.83 -19.19 -27.06
C SER A 102 34.72 -18.32 -27.66
N ASP A 103 34.09 -17.47 -26.84
CA ASP A 103 33.03 -16.56 -27.31
C ASP A 103 33.57 -15.56 -28.34
N ILE A 104 34.80 -15.07 -28.12
CA ILE A 104 35.47 -14.14 -29.04
C ILE A 104 35.89 -14.87 -30.32
N ARG A 105 36.44 -16.08 -30.21
CA ARG A 105 36.79 -16.93 -31.35
C ARG A 105 35.58 -17.18 -32.27
N GLU A 106 34.44 -17.51 -31.67
CA GLU A 106 33.21 -17.77 -32.43
C GLU A 106 32.74 -16.54 -33.22
N VAL A 107 32.87 -15.33 -32.64
CA VAL A 107 32.57 -14.08 -33.34
C VAL A 107 33.58 -13.79 -34.45
N LEU A 108 34.88 -14.01 -34.20
CA LEU A 108 35.93 -13.79 -35.21
C LEU A 108 35.77 -14.70 -36.42
N ARG A 109 35.34 -15.96 -36.22
CA ARG A 109 35.03 -16.91 -37.31
C ARG A 109 33.84 -16.52 -38.17
N GLN A 110 33.01 -15.56 -37.75
CA GLN A 110 31.93 -15.04 -38.58
C GLN A 110 32.44 -14.04 -39.64
N VAL A 111 33.68 -13.54 -39.51
CA VAL A 111 34.29 -12.61 -40.47
C VAL A 111 34.82 -13.38 -41.67
N GLU A 112 34.29 -13.09 -42.86
CA GLU A 112 34.59 -13.82 -44.11
C GLU A 112 36.09 -13.92 -44.42
N SER A 113 36.87 -12.89 -44.06
CA SER A 113 38.33 -12.85 -44.28
C SER A 113 39.16 -13.62 -43.25
N LEU A 114 38.54 -14.16 -42.18
CA LEU A 114 39.21 -14.89 -41.09
C LEU A 114 38.71 -16.34 -40.97
N ARG A 115 37.95 -16.82 -41.97
CA ARG A 115 37.39 -18.18 -42.02
C ARG A 115 38.34 -19.23 -42.61
N ASP A 116 39.47 -18.79 -43.15
CA ASP A 116 40.46 -19.69 -43.73
C ASP A 116 41.09 -20.55 -42.63
N GLU A 117 41.17 -21.86 -42.84
CA GLU A 117 41.76 -22.80 -41.88
C GLU A 117 43.25 -22.50 -41.63
N GLU A 118 43.95 -21.90 -42.59
CA GLU A 118 45.34 -21.46 -42.45
C GLU A 118 45.50 -20.26 -41.49
N LEU A 119 44.41 -19.56 -41.16
CA LEU A 119 44.40 -18.39 -40.27
C LEU A 119 43.92 -18.72 -38.86
N GLU A 120 43.68 -19.99 -38.54
CA GLU A 120 43.13 -20.41 -37.23
C GLU A 120 44.08 -20.06 -36.07
N GLU A 121 45.40 -20.17 -36.26
CA GLU A 121 46.39 -19.72 -35.25
C GLU A 121 46.32 -18.20 -35.01
N LEU A 122 46.11 -17.42 -36.08
CA LEU A 122 45.96 -15.97 -35.99
C LEU A 122 44.65 -15.58 -35.27
N VAL A 123 43.55 -16.31 -35.54
CA VAL A 123 42.27 -16.12 -34.84
C VAL A 123 42.43 -16.38 -33.34
N ASP A 124 43.21 -17.40 -32.97
CA ASP A 124 43.48 -17.75 -31.57
C ASP A 124 44.32 -16.69 -30.86
N GLU A 125 45.35 -16.16 -31.52
CA GLU A 125 46.15 -15.06 -30.99
C GLU A 125 45.33 -13.77 -30.82
N ILE A 126 44.47 -13.44 -31.80
CA ILE A 126 43.59 -12.27 -31.72
C ILE A 126 42.57 -12.45 -30.59
N ALA A 127 41.94 -13.62 -30.46
CA ALA A 127 40.99 -13.91 -29.40
C ALA A 127 41.65 -13.81 -28.01
N ALA A 128 42.86 -14.35 -27.84
CA ALA A 128 43.63 -14.26 -26.62
C ALA A 128 44.03 -12.81 -26.29
N HIS A 129 44.39 -12.01 -27.30
CA HIS A 129 44.76 -10.61 -27.12
C HIS A 129 43.58 -9.71 -26.73
N LEU A 130 42.41 -9.93 -27.34
CA LEU A 130 41.21 -9.13 -27.09
C LEU A 130 40.48 -9.51 -25.80
N HIS A 131 40.61 -10.75 -25.36
CA HIS A 131 39.90 -11.29 -24.21
C HIS A 131 40.01 -10.47 -22.91
N PRO A 132 41.21 -10.08 -22.43
CA PRO A 132 41.32 -9.32 -21.18
C PRO A 132 40.57 -7.98 -21.23
N THR A 133 40.61 -7.31 -22.39
CA THR A 133 39.99 -6.00 -22.60
C THR A 133 38.48 -6.13 -22.70
N ILE A 134 37.98 -7.10 -23.48
CA ILE A 134 36.55 -7.34 -23.67
C ILE A 134 35.91 -7.84 -22.37
N ASN A 135 36.53 -8.81 -21.69
CA ASN A 135 36.01 -9.34 -20.43
C ASN A 135 36.01 -8.27 -19.33
N LYS A 136 37.04 -7.41 -19.25
CA LYS A 136 37.05 -6.26 -18.33
C LYS A 136 35.93 -5.26 -18.63
N SER A 137 35.68 -4.96 -19.89
CA SER A 137 34.58 -4.08 -20.32
C SER A 137 33.22 -4.68 -19.98
N ALA A 138 33.04 -5.98 -20.21
CA ALA A 138 31.82 -6.72 -19.86
C ALA A 138 31.56 -6.73 -18.35
N LEU A 139 32.60 -6.97 -17.53
CA LEU A 139 32.50 -6.92 -16.07
C LEU A 139 32.13 -5.53 -15.55
N THR A 140 32.75 -4.48 -16.10
CA THR A 140 32.46 -3.09 -15.74
C THR A 140 31.01 -2.72 -16.08
N THR A 141 30.56 -3.12 -17.28
CA THR A 141 29.18 -2.89 -17.73
C THR A 141 28.18 -3.66 -16.85
N ALA A 142 28.47 -4.91 -16.51
CA ALA A 142 27.63 -5.72 -15.64
C ALA A 142 27.51 -5.13 -14.22
N GLN A 143 28.63 -4.64 -13.67
CA GLN A 143 28.63 -3.96 -12.37
C GLN A 143 27.79 -2.68 -12.41
N SER A 144 27.96 -1.84 -13.43
CA SER A 144 27.19 -0.60 -13.59
C SER A 144 25.68 -0.88 -13.73
N LEU A 145 25.30 -1.90 -14.50
CA LEU A 145 23.90 -2.33 -14.64
C LEU A 145 23.34 -2.85 -13.31
N PHE A 146 24.13 -3.58 -12.53
CA PHE A 146 23.70 -4.08 -11.23
C PHE A 146 23.52 -2.94 -10.21
N GLU A 147 24.48 -2.03 -10.11
CA GLU A 147 24.40 -0.86 -9.21
C GLU A 147 23.25 0.09 -9.58
N SER A 148 23.04 0.32 -10.87
CA SER A 148 21.89 1.12 -11.35
C SER A 148 20.55 0.42 -11.07
N THR A 149 20.47 -0.90 -11.23
CA THR A 149 19.26 -1.68 -10.89
C THR A 149 18.99 -1.67 -9.38
N LEU A 150 20.01 -1.86 -8.55
CA LEU A 150 19.89 -1.81 -7.09
C LEU A 150 19.44 -0.44 -6.59
N SER A 151 20.01 0.63 -7.15
CA SER A 151 19.66 2.00 -6.77
C SER A 151 18.26 2.40 -7.26
N ALA A 152 17.86 2.01 -8.47
CA ALA A 152 16.49 2.22 -8.98
C ALA A 152 15.46 1.49 -8.10
N ARG A 153 15.70 0.22 -7.78
CA ARG A 153 14.83 -0.57 -6.89
C ARG A 153 14.71 0.04 -5.49
N ALA A 154 15.80 0.58 -4.94
CA ALA A 154 15.80 1.24 -3.64
C ALA A 154 15.10 2.62 -3.65
N HIS A 155 15.13 3.31 -4.79
CA HIS A 155 14.38 4.56 -4.99
C HIS A 155 12.89 4.27 -5.12
N ASP A 156 12.51 3.33 -5.98
CA ASP A 156 11.12 2.95 -6.22
C ASP A 156 10.46 2.44 -4.95
N ARG A 157 11.15 1.60 -4.17
CA ARG A 157 10.66 1.13 -2.87
C ARG A 157 10.38 2.29 -1.89
N ARG A 158 11.25 3.30 -1.83
CA ARG A 158 11.03 4.47 -0.95
C ARG A 158 9.85 5.32 -1.42
N LYS A 159 9.69 5.47 -2.73
CA LYS A 159 8.56 6.19 -3.31
C LYS A 159 7.24 5.45 -3.04
N THR A 160 7.17 4.15 -3.33
CA THR A 160 5.97 3.33 -3.07
C THR A 160 5.63 3.30 -1.59
N HIS A 161 6.64 3.19 -0.70
CA HIS A 161 6.45 3.28 0.75
C HIS A 161 5.85 4.62 1.18
N GLY A 162 6.38 5.74 0.70
CA GLY A 162 5.88 7.07 1.02
C GLY A 162 4.47 7.33 0.51
N GLU A 163 4.18 6.97 -0.74
CA GLU A 163 2.86 7.10 -1.36
C GLU A 163 1.81 6.26 -0.63
N LEU A 164 2.16 5.01 -0.29
CA LEU A 164 1.28 4.14 0.48
C LEU A 164 1.05 4.67 1.90
N GLN A 165 2.10 5.16 2.58
CA GLN A 165 1.95 5.78 3.90
C GLN A 165 0.98 6.97 3.85
N ASP A 166 1.07 7.80 2.82
CA ASP A 166 0.17 8.95 2.66
C ASP A 166 -1.27 8.53 2.40
N LYS A 167 -1.47 7.53 1.53
CA LYS A 167 -2.77 6.91 1.26
C LYS A 167 -3.40 6.30 2.51
N LEU A 168 -2.66 5.49 3.26
CA LEU A 168 -3.15 4.86 4.50
C LEU A 168 -3.51 5.89 5.55
N ASN A 169 -2.71 6.95 5.72
CA ASN A 169 -3.02 8.03 6.65
C ASN A 169 -4.30 8.79 6.27
N ALA A 170 -4.56 8.99 4.97
CA ALA A 170 -5.80 9.61 4.50
C ALA A 170 -7.01 8.71 4.80
N LEU A 171 -6.93 7.42 4.47
CA LEU A 171 -7.99 6.44 4.73
C LEU A 171 -8.28 6.28 6.24
N LEU A 172 -7.26 6.19 7.08
CA LEU A 172 -7.42 6.10 8.54
C LEU A 172 -8.00 7.39 9.15
N THR A 173 -7.72 8.54 8.54
CA THR A 173 -8.38 9.79 8.93
C THR A 173 -9.87 9.74 8.62
N ASN A 174 -10.26 9.21 7.46
CA ASN A 174 -11.66 9.01 7.10
C ASN A 174 -12.35 8.03 8.06
N VAL A 175 -11.72 6.90 8.41
CA VAL A 175 -12.24 5.95 9.42
C VAL A 175 -12.57 6.67 10.73
N ARG A 176 -11.64 7.48 11.26
CA ARG A 176 -11.86 8.25 12.50
C ARG A 176 -13.02 9.25 12.39
N LEU A 177 -13.17 9.90 11.22
CA LEU A 177 -14.25 10.86 11.00
C LEU A 177 -15.61 10.17 10.82
N PHE A 178 -15.65 9.03 10.13
CA PHE A 178 -16.85 8.22 10.01
C PHE A 178 -17.29 7.66 11.36
N GLU A 179 -16.37 7.19 12.19
CA GLU A 179 -16.67 6.72 13.55
C GLU A 179 -17.37 7.79 14.41
N LYS A 180 -16.98 9.08 14.27
CA LYS A 180 -17.69 10.19 14.91
C LYS A 180 -19.12 10.35 14.41
N GLY A 181 -19.37 10.10 13.13
CA GLY A 181 -20.70 10.09 12.53
C GLY A 181 -21.55 8.92 13.01
N LEU A 182 -20.95 7.73 13.18
CA LEU A 182 -21.67 6.56 13.70
C LEU A 182 -22.23 6.82 15.11
N LYS A 183 -21.50 7.60 15.92
CA LYS A 183 -21.92 7.96 17.29
C LYS A 183 -23.12 8.92 17.35
N GLN A 184 -23.59 9.47 16.23
CA GLN A 184 -24.75 10.38 16.17
C GLN A 184 -26.10 9.64 16.27
N PHE A 185 -26.16 8.36 15.88
CA PHE A 185 -27.40 7.59 15.90
C PHE A 185 -27.83 7.27 17.34
N GLU A 186 -29.10 7.39 17.68
CA GLU A 186 -29.58 7.07 19.03
C GLU A 186 -29.61 5.55 19.29
N SER A 187 -29.98 4.77 18.27
CA SER A 187 -30.05 3.31 18.36
C SER A 187 -28.65 2.67 18.41
N LYS A 188 -28.32 2.05 19.55
CA LYS A 188 -27.08 1.28 19.72
C LYS A 188 -26.93 0.11 18.75
N ASP A 189 -28.04 -0.51 18.37
CA ASP A 189 -28.03 -1.58 17.36
C ASP A 189 -27.59 -1.03 15.99
N THR A 190 -28.20 0.08 15.55
CA THR A 190 -27.81 0.75 14.30
C THR A 190 -26.35 1.22 14.34
N GLN A 191 -25.89 1.79 15.46
CA GLN A 191 -24.47 2.13 15.65
C GLN A 191 -23.58 0.90 15.41
N GLN A 192 -23.92 -0.23 16.03
CA GLN A 192 -23.13 -1.46 15.94
C GLN A 192 -23.12 -2.06 14.53
N GLN A 193 -24.25 -2.00 13.81
CA GLN A 193 -24.35 -2.45 12.43
C GLN A 193 -23.51 -1.58 11.48
N LEU A 194 -23.53 -0.25 11.68
CA LEU A 194 -22.70 0.68 10.91
C LEU A 194 -21.20 0.50 11.21
N VAL A 195 -20.83 0.21 12.47
CA VAL A 195 -19.44 -0.12 12.84
C VAL A 195 -18.99 -1.37 12.10
N LYS A 196 -19.80 -2.43 12.12
CA LYS A 196 -19.52 -3.68 11.38
C LYS A 196 -19.39 -3.40 9.87
N TYR A 197 -20.24 -2.54 9.31
CA TYR A 197 -20.15 -2.14 7.91
C TYR A 197 -18.81 -1.44 7.62
N LEU A 198 -18.44 -0.42 8.40
CA LEU A 198 -17.17 0.30 8.25
C LEU A 198 -15.94 -0.62 8.35
N LEU A 199 -15.98 -1.63 9.22
CA LEU A 199 -14.94 -2.65 9.36
C LEU A 199 -14.84 -3.53 8.10
N LYS A 200 -15.99 -3.99 7.59
CA LYS A 200 -16.07 -4.86 6.40
C LYS A 200 -15.82 -4.14 5.07
N THR A 201 -15.88 -2.82 5.04
CA THR A 201 -15.62 -2.01 3.84
C THR A 201 -14.26 -1.32 3.93
N LEU A 202 -14.22 -0.05 4.37
CA LEU A 202 -13.04 0.80 4.33
C LEU A 202 -11.87 0.23 5.14
N CYS A 203 -12.13 -0.40 6.29
CA CYS A 203 -11.06 -1.02 7.09
C CYS A 203 -10.51 -2.29 6.41
N THR A 204 -11.35 -3.04 5.69
CA THR A 204 -10.90 -4.18 4.90
C THR A 204 -10.02 -3.72 3.74
N GLU A 205 -10.36 -2.61 3.07
CA GLU A 205 -9.49 -1.99 2.05
C GLU A 205 -8.13 -1.59 2.62
N ILE A 206 -8.11 -0.87 3.74
CA ILE A 206 -6.87 -0.49 4.44
C ILE A 206 -6.05 -1.74 4.78
N THR A 207 -6.68 -2.78 5.31
CA THR A 207 -6.01 -4.03 5.66
C THR A 207 -5.43 -4.70 4.43
N ASN A 208 -6.17 -4.74 3.32
CA ASN A 208 -5.69 -5.34 2.08
C ASN A 208 -4.44 -4.64 1.54
N GLU A 209 -4.36 -3.32 1.65
CA GLU A 209 -3.18 -2.54 1.25
C GLU A 209 -1.96 -2.83 2.15
N ILE A 210 -2.17 -2.98 3.46
CA ILE A 210 -1.11 -3.36 4.41
C ILE A 210 -0.58 -4.76 4.07
N PHE A 211 -1.48 -5.72 3.83
CA PHE A 211 -1.11 -7.09 3.49
C PHE A 211 -0.40 -7.18 2.15
N ALA A 212 -0.86 -6.42 1.14
CA ALA A 212 -0.19 -6.34 -0.15
C ALA A 212 1.24 -5.81 -0.01
N TYR A 213 1.42 -4.77 0.81
CA TYR A 213 2.74 -4.21 1.09
C TYR A 213 3.67 -5.21 1.78
N VAL A 214 3.19 -5.86 2.85
CA VAL A 214 3.97 -6.89 3.55
C VAL A 214 4.35 -8.01 2.60
N ALA A 215 3.43 -8.49 1.78
CA ALA A 215 3.71 -9.55 0.83
C ALA A 215 4.77 -9.12 -0.20
N ALA A 216 4.70 -7.89 -0.71
CA ALA A 216 5.69 -7.36 -1.64
C ALA A 216 7.09 -7.22 -1.01
N GLU A 217 7.19 -6.69 0.21
CA GLU A 217 8.47 -6.53 0.92
C GLU A 217 9.13 -7.88 1.27
N ASN A 218 8.31 -8.90 1.53
CA ASN A 218 8.78 -10.24 1.92
C ASN A 218 8.82 -11.24 0.75
N MET A 219 8.59 -10.78 -0.49
CA MET A 219 8.56 -11.62 -1.70
C MET A 219 7.55 -12.79 -1.61
N ILE A 220 6.47 -12.62 -0.86
CA ILE A 220 5.40 -13.61 -0.70
C ILE A 220 4.56 -13.58 -1.97
N GLN A 221 4.51 -14.72 -2.67
CA GLN A 221 3.72 -14.86 -3.89
C GLN A 221 2.29 -15.32 -3.56
N TYR A 222 1.32 -14.51 -3.97
CA TYR A 222 -0.10 -14.84 -3.93
C TYR A 222 -0.74 -14.42 -5.26
N ASP A 223 -1.75 -15.16 -5.70
CA ASP A 223 -2.45 -14.86 -6.95
C ASP A 223 -3.36 -13.66 -6.70
N GLN A 224 -3.05 -12.52 -7.35
CA GLN A 224 -3.87 -11.30 -7.24
C GLN A 224 -5.21 -11.44 -7.99
N ASP A 225 -5.31 -12.41 -8.91
CA ASP A 225 -6.42 -12.55 -9.86
C ASP A 225 -7.24 -13.84 -9.66
N LYS A 226 -6.73 -14.84 -8.93
CA LYS A 226 -7.53 -16.00 -8.47
C LYS A 226 -7.87 -15.87 -6.99
N GLU A 227 -9.06 -15.36 -6.71
CA GLU A 227 -9.98 -15.83 -5.65
C GLU A 227 -11.08 -14.79 -5.41
N ILE A 228 -12.03 -14.72 -6.35
CA ILE A 228 -13.42 -14.36 -6.04
C ILE A 228 -14.15 -15.69 -5.84
N THR A 229 -13.77 -16.47 -4.83
CA THR A 229 -14.61 -17.60 -4.39
C THR A 229 -15.58 -17.06 -3.35
N ALA A 230 -16.78 -16.76 -3.84
CA ALA A 230 -18.04 -16.60 -3.14
C ALA A 230 -18.02 -17.05 -1.66
N GLU A 231 -17.70 -16.11 -0.78
CA GLU A 231 -18.25 -16.01 0.58
C GLU A 231 -18.52 -14.51 0.89
N VAL A 232 -19.13 -13.81 -0.06
CA VAL A 232 -20.13 -12.80 0.26
C VAL A 232 -21.44 -13.53 0.10
N GLU A 233 -21.97 -14.03 1.22
CA GLU A 233 -23.35 -14.43 1.35
C GLU A 233 -24.24 -13.43 0.58
N LEU A 234 -25.02 -13.97 -0.35
CA LEU A 234 -25.86 -13.28 -1.31
C LEU A 234 -26.94 -12.43 -0.61
N GLU A 235 -26.55 -11.32 0.00
CA GLU A 235 -27.52 -10.36 0.52
C GLU A 235 -27.33 -8.90 0.11
N ASP A 236 -26.21 -8.41 -0.46
CA ASP A 236 -26.12 -6.94 -0.66
C ASP A 236 -25.11 -6.41 -1.71
N VAL A 237 -25.00 -7.00 -2.91
CA VAL A 237 -24.42 -6.30 -4.07
C VAL A 237 -25.20 -6.65 -5.34
N ASN A 238 -26.10 -5.75 -5.76
CA ASN A 238 -26.87 -5.89 -7.01
C ASN A 238 -25.93 -5.77 -8.24
N PRO A 239 -25.98 -6.66 -9.24
CA PRO A 239 -25.07 -6.69 -10.40
C PRO A 239 -25.13 -5.50 -11.37
N HIS A 240 -25.99 -4.50 -11.13
CA HIS A 240 -26.27 -3.41 -12.08
C HIS A 240 -25.35 -2.18 -11.94
N LEU A 241 -24.34 -2.22 -11.07
CA LEU A 241 -23.30 -1.18 -10.93
C LEU A 241 -22.09 -1.39 -11.86
N ARG A 242 -22.25 -2.09 -13.00
CA ARG A 242 -21.23 -2.09 -14.07
C ARG A 242 -21.32 -0.79 -14.87
N GLY A 243 -20.68 0.25 -14.34
CA GLY A 243 -20.37 1.46 -15.11
C GLY A 243 -19.54 1.10 -16.35
N GLY A 244 -19.97 1.62 -17.50
CA GLY A 244 -19.45 1.32 -18.82
C GLY A 244 -17.94 1.50 -18.97
N ARG A 245 -17.37 0.56 -19.73
CA ARG A 245 -16.01 0.56 -20.26
C ARG A 245 -15.79 1.84 -21.08
N VAL A 246 -14.96 2.76 -20.61
CA VAL A 246 -14.37 3.79 -21.48
C VAL A 246 -13.10 3.18 -22.04
N GLU A 247 -13.14 2.77 -23.31
CA GLU A 247 -11.96 2.31 -24.03
C GLU A 247 -11.00 3.48 -24.23
N ASN A 248 -9.76 3.32 -23.76
CA ASN A 248 -8.67 4.23 -24.06
C ASN A 248 -8.34 4.13 -25.55
N HIS A 249 -8.63 5.18 -26.32
CA HIS A 249 -7.99 5.40 -27.61
C HIS A 249 -6.93 6.49 -27.49
N LEU A 250 -5.73 6.13 -27.96
CA LEU A 250 -4.50 6.91 -28.03
C LEU A 250 -4.72 8.29 -28.69
N GLY A 251 -4.25 9.35 -28.03
CA GLY A 251 -4.14 10.69 -28.63
C GLY A 251 -3.26 11.62 -27.79
N LYS A 252 -2.08 11.95 -28.30
CA LYS A 252 -1.09 12.89 -27.73
C LYS A 252 -1.65 14.33 -27.68
N THR A 253 -1.37 15.11 -26.64
CA THR A 253 -0.70 16.45 -26.69
C THR A 253 -0.63 17.19 -25.33
N THR A 254 0.60 17.64 -25.04
CA THR A 254 1.08 18.85 -24.31
C THR A 254 1.01 19.01 -22.78
N PRO A 255 2.04 19.65 -22.16
CA PRO A 255 2.23 19.72 -20.71
C PRO A 255 1.84 21.09 -20.10
N GLY A 256 1.15 21.09 -18.95
CA GLY A 256 0.83 22.31 -18.21
C GLY A 256 0.30 22.06 -16.79
N SER A 257 1.08 22.53 -15.82
CA SER A 257 0.83 22.75 -14.37
C SER A 257 0.51 21.58 -13.42
N PRO A 258 1.12 21.58 -12.21
CA PRO A 258 0.87 20.58 -11.18
C PRO A 258 -0.24 21.05 -10.22
N ASP A 259 -1.49 20.73 -10.51
CA ASP A 259 -2.53 20.79 -9.47
C ASP A 259 -2.41 19.55 -8.58
N ARG A 260 -1.67 19.71 -7.48
CA ARG A 260 -1.73 18.85 -6.31
C ARG A 260 -2.96 19.28 -5.51
N ASP A 261 -4.09 18.59 -5.68
CA ASP A 261 -5.15 18.40 -4.66
C ASP A 261 -6.38 17.66 -5.22
N SER A 262 -6.19 16.48 -5.84
CA SER A 262 -7.29 15.64 -6.34
C SER A 262 -7.44 14.29 -5.63
N ASN A 263 -6.90 14.15 -4.41
CA ASN A 263 -6.89 12.89 -3.67
C ASN A 263 -8.12 12.67 -2.75
N LEU A 264 -9.28 13.24 -3.10
CA LEU A 264 -10.56 13.02 -2.40
C LEU A 264 -11.61 12.27 -3.22
N TYR A 265 -11.18 11.55 -4.27
CA TYR A 265 -12.00 10.50 -4.88
C TYR A 265 -12.12 9.33 -3.89
N LEU A 266 -13.19 9.34 -3.08
CA LEU A 266 -13.77 8.10 -2.58
C LEU A 266 -14.86 7.72 -3.59
N PRO A 267 -14.61 6.77 -4.50
CA PRO A 267 -15.68 6.19 -5.29
C PRO A 267 -16.68 5.59 -4.30
N VAL A 268 -17.96 5.94 -4.46
CA VAL A 268 -19.05 5.11 -3.94
C VAL A 268 -18.85 3.73 -4.57
N LEU A 269 -18.40 2.79 -3.73
CA LEU A 269 -18.17 1.37 -4.05
C LEU A 269 -17.31 1.16 -5.29
N SER A 270 -16.00 1.41 -5.19
CA SER A 270 -15.05 0.83 -6.15
C SER A 270 -14.96 -0.67 -5.89
N SER A 271 -15.45 -1.46 -6.85
CA SER A 271 -15.13 -2.88 -7.06
C SER A 271 -13.62 -3.05 -7.25
N ARG A 272 -12.85 -2.93 -6.18
CA ARG A 272 -11.41 -3.20 -6.16
C ARG A 272 -11.19 -4.55 -5.48
N ALA A 273 -10.43 -5.41 -6.16
CA ALA A 273 -10.16 -6.79 -5.77
C ALA A 273 -9.94 -6.90 -4.24
N GLN A 274 -10.91 -7.50 -3.56
CA GLN A 274 -10.78 -7.82 -2.15
C GLN A 274 -9.77 -8.97 -2.07
N HIS A 275 -8.69 -8.82 -1.29
CA HIS A 275 -8.01 -10.03 -0.83
C HIS A 275 -9.01 -10.79 0.03
N ASP A 276 -9.30 -12.02 -0.34
CA ASP A 276 -10.15 -12.87 0.49
C ASP A 276 -9.43 -13.14 1.83
N LYS A 277 -10.21 -13.45 2.87
CA LYS A 277 -9.76 -13.94 4.17
C LYS A 277 -8.67 -15.00 4.04
N ARG A 278 -8.76 -15.87 3.04
CA ARG A 278 -7.77 -16.91 2.73
C ARG A 278 -6.42 -16.32 2.37
N VAL A 279 -6.38 -15.38 1.43
CA VAL A 279 -5.15 -14.69 1.00
C VAL A 279 -4.49 -13.96 2.17
N ARG A 280 -5.25 -13.22 2.97
CA ARG A 280 -4.71 -12.56 4.18
C ARG A 280 -4.12 -13.57 5.15
N THR A 281 -4.84 -14.66 5.43
CA THR A 281 -4.35 -15.70 6.35
C THR A 281 -3.05 -16.32 5.86
N ARG A 282 -2.95 -16.60 4.55
CA ARG A 282 -1.73 -17.12 3.93
C ARG A 282 -0.55 -16.14 4.07
N ILE A 283 -0.73 -14.88 3.67
CA ILE A 283 0.30 -13.84 3.79
C ILE A 283 0.77 -13.70 5.23
N ALA A 284 -0.14 -13.70 6.22
CA ALA A 284 0.25 -13.59 7.63
C ALA A 284 1.12 -14.77 8.09
N ASN A 285 0.83 -15.98 7.62
CA ASN A 285 1.57 -17.19 8.00
C ASN A 285 2.93 -17.29 7.32
N GLU A 286 3.08 -16.75 6.10
CA GLU A 286 4.35 -16.68 5.37
C GLU A 286 5.19 -15.45 5.73
N ALA A 287 4.63 -14.50 6.48
CA ALA A 287 5.34 -13.31 6.97
C ALA A 287 6.40 -13.66 8.03
N PRO A 288 7.40 -12.80 8.24
CA PRO A 288 8.39 -12.96 9.31
C PRO A 288 7.76 -13.10 10.70
N ASN A 289 8.45 -13.79 11.62
CA ASN A 289 7.96 -14.11 12.97
C ASN A 289 7.45 -12.89 13.76
N ASN A 290 8.02 -11.71 13.54
CA ASN A 290 7.61 -10.47 14.21
C ASN A 290 6.36 -9.81 13.59
N ALA A 291 5.94 -10.24 12.40
CA ALA A 291 4.79 -9.72 11.66
C ALA A 291 3.57 -10.67 11.67
N THR A 292 3.77 -11.98 11.81
CA THR A 292 2.69 -12.98 11.79
C THR A 292 1.57 -12.69 12.79
N GLU A 293 1.88 -12.54 14.08
CA GLU A 293 0.87 -12.29 15.11
C GLU A 293 0.16 -10.93 14.93
N PRO A 294 0.88 -9.80 14.71
CA PRO A 294 0.25 -8.52 14.37
C PRO A 294 -0.72 -8.59 13.19
N LEU A 295 -0.33 -9.25 12.10
CA LEU A 295 -1.17 -9.38 10.90
C LEU A 295 -2.39 -10.26 11.16
N GLN A 296 -2.22 -11.39 11.85
CA GLN A 296 -3.36 -12.23 12.25
C GLN A 296 -4.35 -11.48 13.16
N LYS A 297 -3.84 -10.68 14.10
CA LYS A 297 -4.69 -9.82 14.95
C LYS A 297 -5.45 -8.81 14.08
N LEU A 298 -4.74 -8.04 13.25
CA LEU A 298 -5.36 -7.07 12.33
C LEU A 298 -6.46 -7.70 11.48
N HIS A 299 -6.21 -8.88 10.90
CA HIS A 299 -7.21 -9.61 10.14
C HIS A 299 -8.46 -9.94 10.98
N LYS A 300 -8.29 -10.41 12.22
CA LYS A 300 -9.41 -10.73 13.12
C LYS A 300 -10.23 -9.49 13.49
N CYS A 301 -9.59 -8.32 13.63
CA CYS A 301 -10.25 -7.06 13.99
C CYS A 301 -11.33 -6.66 12.94
N LEU A 302 -11.23 -7.11 11.68
CA LEU A 302 -12.24 -6.88 10.63
C LEU A 302 -13.61 -7.54 10.91
N THR A 303 -13.62 -8.62 11.68
CA THR A 303 -14.86 -9.30 12.12
C THR A 303 -15.33 -8.85 13.50
N GLY A 304 -14.62 -7.89 14.10
CA GLY A 304 -14.91 -7.35 15.42
C GLY A 304 -16.08 -6.38 15.45
N SER A 305 -16.18 -5.67 16.57
CA SER A 305 -17.25 -4.72 16.87
C SER A 305 -16.73 -3.33 17.29
N SER A 306 -15.42 -3.11 17.24
CA SER A 306 -14.75 -1.90 17.75
C SER A 306 -13.81 -1.33 16.68
N VAL A 307 -14.01 -0.06 16.33
CA VAL A 307 -13.11 0.69 15.44
C VAL A 307 -11.81 1.02 16.16
N ASP A 308 -11.88 1.35 17.46
CA ASP A 308 -10.71 1.65 18.29
C ASP A 308 -9.76 0.43 18.36
N ASP A 309 -10.32 -0.77 18.54
CA ASP A 309 -9.53 -2.01 18.56
C ASP A 309 -8.84 -2.21 17.21
N TYR A 310 -9.59 -2.04 16.11
CA TYR A 310 -9.04 -2.12 14.76
C TYR A 310 -7.90 -1.10 14.53
N LEU A 311 -8.08 0.16 14.95
CA LEU A 311 -7.05 1.19 14.82
C LEU A 311 -5.79 0.86 15.64
N ALA A 312 -5.94 0.25 16.81
CA ALA A 312 -4.82 -0.26 17.60
C ALA A 312 -4.11 -1.43 16.88
N CYS A 313 -4.86 -2.35 16.26
CA CYS A 313 -4.30 -3.43 15.44
C CYS A 313 -3.49 -2.87 14.25
N VAL A 314 -4.00 -1.82 13.60
CA VAL A 314 -3.31 -1.13 12.48
C VAL A 314 -2.03 -0.45 12.94
N GLU A 315 -2.04 0.24 14.10
CA GLU A 315 -0.84 0.90 14.63
C GLU A 315 0.29 -0.08 14.89
N VAL A 316 -0.03 -1.27 15.42
CA VAL A 316 0.97 -2.34 15.60
C VAL A 316 1.48 -2.85 14.25
N ALA A 317 0.59 -3.15 13.29
CA ALA A 317 0.96 -3.69 11.99
C ALA A 317 1.79 -2.71 11.12
N LEU A 318 1.56 -1.40 11.28
CA LEU A 318 2.33 -0.37 10.58
C LEU A 318 3.63 0.00 11.29
N GLY A 319 3.80 -0.43 12.54
CA GLY A 319 4.91 -0.08 13.41
C GLY A 319 6.28 -0.58 12.93
N THR A 320 7.28 -0.28 13.76
CA THR A 320 8.68 -0.56 13.47
C THR A 320 8.95 -2.05 13.30
N GLY A 321 9.68 -2.40 12.24
CA GLY A 321 10.06 -3.77 11.92
C GLY A 321 9.01 -4.57 11.16
N ILE A 322 7.82 -4.01 10.88
CA ILE A 322 6.80 -4.64 10.02
C ILE A 322 6.64 -3.84 8.74
N CYS A 323 6.03 -2.64 8.82
CA CYS A 323 5.90 -1.74 7.67
C CYS A 323 6.75 -0.47 7.80
N ASP A 324 7.28 -0.16 8.99
CA ASP A 324 8.04 1.06 9.26
C ASP A 324 7.33 2.35 8.80
N MET A 325 6.00 2.38 8.94
CA MET A 325 5.15 3.51 8.56
C MET A 325 4.68 4.27 9.80
N THR A 326 4.67 5.60 9.70
CA THR A 326 4.21 6.46 10.79
C THR A 326 2.74 6.81 10.62
N LEU A 327 1.95 6.54 11.66
CA LEU A 327 0.58 7.01 11.77
C LEU A 327 0.54 8.47 12.24
N ARG A 328 -0.16 9.28 11.46
CA ARG A 328 -0.42 10.68 11.79
C ARG A 328 -1.66 10.79 12.66
N LYS A 329 -1.57 11.62 13.69
CA LYS A 329 -2.72 12.00 14.51
C LYS A 329 -3.67 12.85 13.67
N LEU A 330 -4.96 12.70 13.92
CA LEU A 330 -5.97 13.54 13.30
C LEU A 330 -5.77 15.00 13.73
N ASP A 331 -5.46 15.86 12.76
CA ASP A 331 -5.39 17.30 12.99
C ASP A 331 -6.81 17.87 13.10
N LYS A 332 -7.20 18.24 14.32
CA LYS A 332 -8.52 18.82 14.61
C LYS A 332 -8.83 20.05 13.75
N ARG A 333 -7.81 20.79 13.27
CA ARG A 333 -8.00 21.96 12.39
C ARG A 333 -8.39 21.56 10.97
N LYS A 334 -8.01 20.38 10.52
CA LYS A 334 -8.32 19.85 9.17
C LYS A 334 -9.66 19.13 9.10
N GLU A 335 -10.24 18.75 10.23
CA GLU A 335 -11.53 18.03 10.25
C GLU A 335 -12.64 18.81 9.55
N ARG A 336 -12.83 20.09 9.87
CA ARG A 336 -13.90 20.91 9.27
C ARG A 336 -13.71 21.07 7.75
N PRO A 337 -12.52 21.40 7.22
CA PRO A 337 -12.25 21.34 5.78
C PRO A 337 -12.54 19.98 5.14
N MET A 338 -12.19 18.87 5.80
CA MET A 338 -12.46 17.52 5.26
C MET A 338 -13.96 17.22 5.19
N VAL A 339 -14.72 17.55 6.24
CA VAL A 339 -16.18 17.43 6.23
C VAL A 339 -16.77 18.32 5.12
N HIS A 340 -16.25 19.52 4.92
CA HIS A 340 -16.72 20.39 3.84
C HIS A 340 -16.43 19.79 2.46
N SER A 341 -15.21 19.28 2.24
CA SER A 341 -14.81 18.66 0.97
C SER A 341 -15.62 17.40 0.65
N HIS A 342 -15.88 16.54 1.65
CA HIS A 342 -16.75 15.38 1.48
C HIS A 342 -18.18 15.78 1.12
N ARG A 343 -18.71 16.85 1.73
CA ARG A 343 -20.03 17.38 1.36
C ARG A 343 -20.07 17.82 -0.10
N GLN A 344 -19.01 18.48 -0.57
CA GLN A 344 -18.91 18.92 -1.96
C GLN A 344 -18.89 17.73 -2.92
N ALA A 345 -18.17 16.66 -2.59
CA ALA A 345 -18.16 15.43 -3.37
C ALA A 345 -19.55 14.77 -3.45
N LEU A 346 -20.28 14.72 -2.32
CA LEU A 346 -21.67 14.21 -2.30
C LEU A 346 -22.61 15.05 -3.17
N LEU A 347 -22.46 16.38 -3.16
CA LEU A 347 -23.25 17.29 -4.00
C LEU A 347 -23.00 17.04 -5.50
N GLU A 348 -21.73 16.84 -5.89
CA GLU A 348 -21.35 16.55 -7.26
C GLU A 348 -21.86 15.17 -7.73
N GLN A 349 -21.77 14.15 -6.88
CA GLN A 349 -22.33 12.83 -7.17
C GLN A 349 -23.85 12.87 -7.30
N LEU A 350 -24.55 13.58 -6.40
CA LEU A 350 -26.01 13.67 -6.40
C LEU A 350 -26.54 14.42 -7.64
N SER A 351 -25.84 15.46 -8.10
CA SER A 351 -26.28 16.25 -9.26
C SER A 351 -26.29 15.41 -10.54
N THR A 352 -25.28 14.55 -10.71
CA THR A 352 -25.08 13.71 -11.91
C THR A 352 -25.76 12.33 -11.83
N CYS A 353 -26.16 11.89 -10.64
CA CYS A 353 -26.77 10.57 -10.45
C CYS A 353 -28.18 10.46 -11.04
N THR A 354 -28.45 9.38 -11.79
CA THR A 354 -29.77 9.10 -12.39
C THR A 354 -30.41 7.80 -11.85
N ASP A 355 -29.70 7.02 -11.04
CA ASP A 355 -30.25 5.81 -10.43
C ASP A 355 -31.11 6.17 -9.20
N PRO A 356 -32.40 5.80 -9.15
CA PRO A 356 -33.29 6.19 -8.04
C PRO A 356 -32.79 5.77 -6.66
N ALA A 357 -32.26 4.56 -6.52
CA ALA A 357 -31.79 4.05 -5.23
C ALA A 357 -30.54 4.81 -4.75
N LEU A 358 -29.60 5.07 -5.66
CA LEU A 358 -28.39 5.84 -5.38
C LEU A 358 -28.70 7.32 -5.12
N VAL A 359 -29.65 7.94 -5.83
CA VAL A 359 -30.12 9.30 -5.55
C VAL A 359 -30.62 9.41 -4.10
N LEU A 360 -31.49 8.49 -3.68
CA LEU A 360 -32.01 8.49 -2.31
C LEU A 360 -30.89 8.27 -1.27
N HIS A 361 -29.95 7.37 -1.57
CA HIS A 361 -28.82 7.10 -0.71
C HIS A 361 -27.92 8.33 -0.53
N LEU A 362 -27.49 8.95 -1.63
CA LEU A 362 -26.67 10.17 -1.63
C LEU A 362 -27.38 11.34 -0.94
N ALA A 363 -28.69 11.53 -1.21
CA ALA A 363 -29.52 12.52 -0.54
C ALA A 363 -29.56 12.30 0.98
N SER A 364 -29.72 11.06 1.42
CA SER A 364 -29.75 10.69 2.84
C SER A 364 -28.40 10.98 3.53
N LEU A 365 -27.27 10.63 2.90
CA LEU A 365 -25.94 10.95 3.41
C LEU A 365 -25.70 12.46 3.49
N LEU A 366 -26.11 13.21 2.46
CA LEU A 366 -25.96 14.66 2.41
C LEU A 366 -26.79 15.38 3.48
N LEU A 367 -28.04 14.96 3.68
CA LEU A 367 -28.91 15.46 4.75
C LEU A 367 -28.32 15.15 6.13
N PHE A 368 -27.88 13.90 6.35
CA PHE A 368 -27.21 13.50 7.58
C PHE A 368 -26.01 14.38 7.89
N GLN A 369 -25.14 14.60 6.91
CA GLN A 369 -23.94 15.42 7.10
C GLN A 369 -24.28 16.89 7.34
N THR A 370 -25.36 17.39 6.74
CA THR A 370 -25.83 18.76 6.97
C THR A 370 -26.38 18.95 8.39
N VAL A 371 -27.08 17.97 8.93
CA VAL A 371 -27.62 18.00 10.31
C VAL A 371 -26.53 17.79 11.35
N SER A 372 -25.76 16.71 11.22
CA SER A 372 -24.78 16.25 12.22
C SER A 372 -23.45 16.97 12.15
N GLN A 373 -23.11 17.59 11.01
CA GLN A 373 -21.78 18.14 10.71
C GLN A 373 -20.66 17.07 10.81
N THR A 374 -21.02 15.80 10.58
CA THR A 374 -20.10 14.67 10.55
C THR A 374 -20.27 13.87 9.25
N MET A 375 -19.23 13.15 8.84
CA MET A 375 -19.30 12.27 7.67
C MET A 375 -19.91 10.93 8.06
N LEU A 376 -20.59 10.28 7.12
CA LEU A 376 -21.17 8.96 7.30
C LEU A 376 -20.76 8.02 6.17
N HIS A 377 -20.30 6.83 6.54
CA HIS A 377 -20.05 5.73 5.61
C HIS A 377 -21.08 4.64 5.86
N ALA A 378 -22.03 4.50 4.94
CA ALA A 378 -23.13 3.56 5.02
C ALA A 378 -23.50 3.06 3.61
N SER A 379 -24.12 1.89 3.51
CA SER A 379 -24.77 1.41 2.27
C SER A 379 -26.24 1.83 2.20
N GLY A 380 -26.88 1.59 1.04
CA GLY A 380 -28.30 1.88 0.80
C GLY A 380 -29.26 1.22 1.80
N ARG A 381 -28.91 0.06 2.38
CA ARG A 381 -29.75 -0.62 3.39
C ARG A 381 -29.98 0.20 4.67
N PHE A 382 -29.08 1.13 4.98
CA PHE A 382 -29.20 1.99 6.15
C PHE A 382 -30.04 3.24 5.90
N VAL A 383 -30.57 3.45 4.68
CA VAL A 383 -31.38 4.63 4.35
C VAL A 383 -32.56 4.77 5.30
N SER A 384 -33.30 3.70 5.59
CA SER A 384 -34.40 3.74 6.56
C SER A 384 -33.94 4.21 7.96
N ASN A 385 -32.81 3.70 8.45
CA ASN A 385 -32.24 4.11 9.74
C ASN A 385 -31.79 5.58 9.72
N ILE A 386 -31.20 6.04 8.60
CA ILE A 386 -30.76 7.43 8.42
C ILE A 386 -31.97 8.36 8.39
N LEU A 387 -33.02 8.05 7.63
CA LEU A 387 -34.24 8.84 7.59
C LEU A 387 -34.91 8.91 8.96
N THR A 388 -34.96 7.78 9.69
CA THR A 388 -35.46 7.74 11.07
C THR A 388 -34.69 8.70 11.98
N HIS A 389 -33.35 8.72 11.90
CA HIS A 389 -32.52 9.65 12.66
C HIS A 389 -32.75 11.12 12.26
N LEU A 390 -33.06 11.38 10.98
CA LEU A 390 -33.31 12.73 10.47
C LEU A 390 -34.72 13.26 10.76
N ALA A 391 -35.66 12.40 11.17
CA ALA A 391 -37.07 12.76 11.31
C ALA A 391 -37.31 14.01 12.19
N SER A 392 -36.56 14.14 13.30
CA SER A 392 -36.66 15.30 14.22
C SER A 392 -36.07 16.59 13.68
N HIS A 393 -35.32 16.52 12.58
CA HIS A 393 -34.61 17.65 11.96
C HIS A 393 -35.26 18.13 10.65
N LEU A 394 -36.22 17.37 10.12
CA LEU A 394 -36.93 17.66 8.87
C LEU A 394 -38.35 18.17 9.16
N THR A 395 -38.92 18.91 8.22
CA THR A 395 -40.36 19.21 8.27
C THR A 395 -41.15 17.94 7.93
N ALA A 396 -42.40 17.86 8.39
CA ALA A 396 -43.28 16.71 8.11
C ALA A 396 -43.41 16.47 6.61
N ASP A 397 -43.57 17.53 5.80
CA ASP A 397 -43.68 17.42 4.35
C ASP A 397 -42.41 16.84 3.72
N THR A 398 -41.23 17.37 4.08
CA THR A 398 -39.95 16.86 3.58
C THR A 398 -39.70 15.41 3.96
N PHE A 399 -39.99 15.05 5.22
CA PHE A 399 -39.85 13.68 5.69
C PHE A 399 -40.80 12.73 4.94
N ASN A 400 -42.06 13.13 4.75
CA ASN A 400 -43.04 12.34 4.01
C ASN A 400 -42.66 12.16 2.53
N SER A 401 -42.10 13.18 1.88
CA SER A 401 -41.59 13.06 0.51
C SER A 401 -40.45 12.05 0.41
N LEU A 402 -39.46 12.12 1.32
CA LEU A 402 -38.35 11.16 1.37
C LEU A 402 -38.84 9.73 1.66
N GLN A 403 -39.78 9.57 2.61
CA GLN A 403 -40.34 8.28 2.97
C GLN A 403 -41.10 7.65 1.80
N ARG A 404 -41.95 8.42 1.11
CA ARG A 404 -42.67 7.93 -0.09
C ARG A 404 -41.71 7.48 -1.18
N TYR A 405 -40.62 8.23 -1.39
CA TYR A 405 -39.60 7.86 -2.37
C TYR A 405 -38.88 6.58 -1.96
N HIS A 406 -38.51 6.45 -0.68
CA HIS A 406 -37.95 5.23 -0.11
C HIS A 406 -38.85 4.01 -0.33
N ASP A 407 -40.15 4.13 -0.08
CA ASP A 407 -41.10 3.03 -0.26
C ASP A 407 -41.20 2.60 -1.73
N LEU A 408 -41.13 3.54 -2.68
CA LEU A 408 -41.06 3.24 -4.11
C LEU A 408 -39.75 2.54 -4.49
N VAL A 409 -38.61 2.98 -3.94
CA VAL A 409 -37.30 2.31 -4.14
C VAL A 409 -37.35 0.88 -3.62
N LEU A 410 -37.91 0.64 -2.42
CA LEU A 410 -38.05 -0.72 -1.90
C LEU A 410 -38.96 -1.59 -2.77
N LYS A 411 -40.08 -1.03 -3.26
CA LYS A 411 -40.94 -1.74 -4.22
C LYS A 411 -40.21 -2.08 -5.51
N LEU A 412 -39.40 -1.17 -6.05
CA LEU A 412 -38.58 -1.39 -7.23
C LEU A 412 -37.56 -2.52 -7.00
N LEU A 413 -36.88 -2.52 -5.85
CA LEU A 413 -35.86 -3.52 -5.51
C LEU A 413 -36.47 -4.89 -5.19
N SER A 414 -37.70 -4.93 -4.68
CA SER A 414 -38.41 -6.18 -4.35
C SER A 414 -39.21 -6.75 -5.52
N SER A 415 -39.43 -5.97 -6.59
CA SER A 415 -40.11 -6.43 -7.80
C SER A 415 -39.14 -7.18 -8.71
N GLY A 416 -39.47 -8.43 -9.06
CA GLY A 416 -38.74 -9.19 -10.07
C GLY A 416 -38.66 -8.44 -11.41
N GLU A 417 -37.64 -8.73 -12.21
CA GLU A 417 -37.32 -7.99 -13.44
C GLU A 417 -38.49 -7.94 -14.46
N GLU A 418 -39.39 -8.93 -14.42
CA GLU A 418 -40.53 -9.08 -15.36
C GLU A 418 -41.89 -8.63 -14.78
N SER A 419 -41.92 -7.89 -13.67
CA SER A 419 -43.17 -7.40 -13.09
C SER A 419 -43.78 -6.27 -13.93
N ASP A 420 -45.04 -6.42 -14.34
CA ASP A 420 -45.84 -5.45 -15.13
C ASP A 420 -45.86 -4.04 -14.49
N GLY A 421 -45.79 -3.96 -13.15
CA GLY A 421 -45.77 -2.69 -12.41
C GLY A 421 -44.39 -2.02 -12.30
N ARG A 422 -43.30 -2.66 -12.75
CA ARG A 422 -41.93 -2.12 -12.57
C ARG A 422 -41.71 -0.82 -13.34
N ALA A 423 -42.24 -0.73 -14.56
CA ALA A 423 -42.14 0.47 -15.40
C ALA A 423 -42.89 1.65 -14.78
N GLU A 424 -44.08 1.41 -14.21
CA GLU A 424 -44.86 2.44 -13.51
C GLU A 424 -44.15 2.94 -12.25
N ILE A 425 -43.54 2.04 -11.47
CA ILE A 425 -42.73 2.40 -10.30
C ILE A 425 -41.54 3.26 -10.72
N MET A 426 -40.84 2.87 -11.79
CA MET A 426 -39.69 3.63 -12.30
C MET A 426 -40.10 5.03 -12.78
N GLN A 427 -41.22 5.14 -13.52
CA GLN A 427 -41.76 6.44 -13.94
C GLN A 427 -42.14 7.32 -12.74
N ALA A 428 -42.75 6.74 -11.69
CA ALA A 428 -43.05 7.46 -10.47
C ALA A 428 -41.78 7.96 -9.76
N LEU A 429 -40.73 7.13 -9.69
CA LEU A 429 -39.43 7.50 -9.13
C LEU A 429 -38.74 8.60 -9.93
N GLU A 430 -38.77 8.54 -11.26
CA GLU A 430 -38.22 9.57 -12.14
C GLU A 430 -38.92 10.92 -11.94
N SER A 431 -40.26 10.91 -11.88
CA SER A 431 -41.07 12.12 -11.70
C SER A 431 -40.78 12.86 -10.38
N LYS A 432 -40.35 12.12 -9.35
CA LYS A 432 -40.05 12.66 -8.00
C LYS A 432 -38.56 12.89 -7.76
N MET A 433 -37.69 12.46 -8.67
CA MET A 433 -36.25 12.48 -8.45
C MET A 433 -35.70 13.90 -8.26
N SER A 434 -36.19 14.86 -9.06
CA SER A 434 -35.79 16.26 -8.96
C SER A 434 -36.13 16.86 -7.59
N GLU A 435 -37.31 16.55 -7.05
CA GLU A 435 -37.75 16.95 -5.71
C GLU A 435 -36.78 16.44 -4.64
N ILE A 436 -36.40 15.16 -4.69
CA ILE A 436 -35.48 14.56 -3.70
C ILE A 436 -34.08 15.19 -3.77
N LYS A 437 -33.57 15.43 -4.97
CA LYS A 437 -32.29 16.13 -5.15
C LYS A 437 -32.36 17.55 -4.60
N GLU A 438 -33.41 18.29 -4.91
CA GLU A 438 -33.61 19.67 -4.45
C GLU A 438 -33.70 19.74 -2.92
N ILE A 439 -34.46 18.85 -2.29
CA ILE A 439 -34.53 18.72 -0.83
C ILE A 439 -33.12 18.62 -0.25
N ALA A 440 -32.30 17.68 -0.73
CA ALA A 440 -30.98 17.45 -0.14
C ALA A 440 -29.97 18.58 -0.42
N ILE A 441 -30.02 19.19 -1.60
CA ILE A 441 -29.11 20.28 -2.00
C ILE A 441 -29.41 21.58 -1.25
N THR A 442 -30.70 21.92 -1.13
CA THR A 442 -31.13 23.21 -0.57
C THR A 442 -31.28 23.20 0.95
N PHE A 443 -31.32 22.01 1.57
CA PHE A 443 -31.50 21.88 3.01
C PHE A 443 -30.44 22.66 3.79
N LYS A 444 -30.92 23.46 4.74
CA LYS A 444 -30.09 24.20 5.70
C LYS A 444 -30.54 23.84 7.10
N LYS A 445 -29.57 23.51 7.95
CA LYS A 445 -29.81 23.30 9.38
C LYS A 445 -30.41 24.57 9.97
N LYS A 446 -31.62 24.49 10.54
CA LYS A 446 -32.16 25.57 11.38
C LYS A 446 -31.24 25.70 12.59
N SER A 447 -30.63 26.86 12.79
CA SER A 447 -29.89 27.14 14.02
C SER A 447 -30.86 27.00 15.19
N VAL A 448 -30.50 26.21 16.19
CA VAL A 448 -31.19 26.22 17.48
C VAL A 448 -30.85 27.56 18.14
N SER A 449 -31.57 28.60 17.75
CA SER A 449 -31.67 29.86 18.48
C SER A 449 -32.90 29.76 19.37
N GLU A 450 -32.65 29.92 20.67
CA GLU A 450 -33.60 30.15 21.77
C GLU A 450 -34.38 28.93 22.29
N LYS A 451 -33.86 28.38 23.40
CA LYS A 451 -34.72 27.87 24.46
C LYS A 451 -35.50 29.08 25.01
N GLN A 452 -36.83 29.04 24.91
CA GLN A 452 -37.70 29.74 25.86
C GLN A 452 -37.90 28.86 27.09
#